data_AF-A0A556TNX3-F1
#
_entry.id   AF-A0A556TNX3-F1
#
_cell.length_a   1.000
_cell.length_b   1.000
_cell.length_c   1.000
_cell.angle_alpha   90.00
_cell.angle_beta   90.00
_cell.angle_gamma   90.00
#
_symmetry.space_group_name_H-M   'P 1'
#
loop_
_entity.id
_entity.type
_entity.pdbx_description
1 polymer ?
#
loop_
_entity_poly.entity_id
_entity_poly.type
_entity_poly.pdbx_seq_one_letter_code
_entity_poly.pdbx_strand_id
1 'polypeptide(L)'
;MTRPHKANGEEMTKYHSDDYIKFLRSIRPDNMSEYSKQMQRFNVGEDCPVFDGLFEFCQLSTGGSVAGAVKLNKQQTDIAINWAGGLHHAKKSEASGFCYVNDIVLAILELLKYHQRVLYIDIDIHHGDGVEEAFYTTDRVMTVSFHKYGEYFPGTGDLRDIGAGKGKYYAVNYPLRDGIDDESYEAIFKPIMAKVMEMYQPSAVVLQCGADSLSGDRLGCFNLTIKELPYNDYFEYFGPDFKLHISPSNMTNQNTNDYLEKIKQRLFENLRMLPHAPGVQMQAIPEDAVQEDSGDEEDDPDKRIPIRASDKRIACDEEFSDSEDEGQGGRRNAANFKKTKRVKTEEEKDGEEKKDVKEEEKTPEEKMDTRG
;
A
#
# COMPACT_ATOMS: atom_id res chain seq x y z
N MET A 1 -0.65 6.46 14.47
CA MET A 1 0.72 6.03 14.14
C MET A 1 1.09 4.84 15.03
N THR A 2 1.74 3.80 14.50
CA THR A 2 2.15 2.62 15.30
C THR A 2 3.62 2.30 15.09
N ARG A 3 4.37 2.11 16.17
CA ARG A 3 5.75 1.62 16.10
C ARG A 3 5.73 0.17 15.58
N PRO A 4 6.49 -0.18 14.53
CA PRO A 4 6.55 -1.55 14.03
C PRO A 4 7.22 -2.47 15.04
N HIS A 5 6.86 -3.76 15.04
CA HIS A 5 7.69 -4.79 15.66
C HIS A 5 8.96 -4.98 14.82
N LYS A 6 10.03 -5.48 15.44
CA LYS A 6 11.20 -5.95 14.67
C LYS A 6 10.82 -7.28 14.03
N ALA A 7 10.72 -7.32 12.70
CA ALA A 7 10.45 -8.57 11.99
C ALA A 7 11.51 -9.62 12.35
N ASN A 8 11.08 -10.85 12.66
CA ASN A 8 12.00 -11.92 13.07
C ASN A 8 12.55 -12.68 11.84
N GLY A 9 13.51 -13.58 12.07
CA GLY A 9 14.10 -14.38 10.98
C GLY A 9 13.09 -15.31 10.29
N GLU A 10 12.08 -15.81 11.01
CA GLU A 10 11.02 -16.69 10.49
C GLU A 10 10.05 -15.94 9.56
N GLU A 11 9.81 -14.65 9.84
CA GLU A 11 9.05 -13.77 8.95
C GLU A 11 9.81 -13.51 7.66
N MET A 12 11.12 -13.23 7.74
CA MET A 12 11.97 -12.95 6.56
C MET A 12 12.19 -14.19 5.68
N THR A 13 12.35 -15.38 6.26
CA THR A 13 12.55 -16.62 5.51
C THR A 13 11.29 -17.19 4.85
N LYS A 14 10.12 -16.54 5.00
CA LYS A 14 8.95 -16.80 4.14
C LYS A 14 9.25 -16.57 2.65
N TYR A 15 10.22 -15.70 2.33
CA TYR A 15 10.71 -15.47 0.97
C TYR A 15 12.20 -15.81 0.84
N HIS A 16 13.04 -15.19 1.67
CA HIS A 16 14.50 -15.26 1.56
C HIS A 16 15.07 -16.61 2.01
N SER A 17 16.27 -16.97 1.57
CA SER A 17 16.93 -18.19 2.04
C SER A 17 17.43 -18.08 3.49
N ASP A 18 17.33 -19.19 4.24
CA ASP A 18 17.75 -19.25 5.64
C ASP A 18 19.22 -18.88 5.86
N ASP A 19 20.09 -19.23 4.91
CA ASP A 19 21.52 -18.93 5.00
C ASP A 19 21.82 -17.44 4.75
N TYR A 20 21.05 -16.77 3.88
CA TYR A 20 21.15 -15.34 3.64
C TYR A 20 20.66 -14.52 4.84
N ILE A 21 19.48 -14.84 5.39
CA ILE A 21 18.98 -14.16 6.60
C ILE A 21 19.87 -14.42 7.82
N LYS A 22 20.43 -15.64 7.95
CA LYS A 22 21.42 -15.95 8.98
C LYS A 22 22.72 -15.15 8.81
N PHE A 23 23.16 -14.93 7.58
CA PHE A 23 24.30 -14.06 7.27
C PHE A 23 24.02 -12.60 7.65
N LEU A 24 22.91 -12.01 7.18
CA LEU A 24 22.54 -10.62 7.51
C LEU A 24 22.43 -10.39 9.03
N ARG A 25 21.96 -11.39 9.79
CA ARG A 25 21.91 -11.33 11.26
C ARG A 25 23.27 -11.45 11.96
N SER A 26 24.30 -11.94 11.27
CA SER A 26 25.63 -12.23 11.85
C SER A 26 26.72 -11.25 11.42
N ILE A 27 26.61 -10.71 10.19
CA ILE A 27 27.55 -9.74 9.60
C ILE A 27 27.51 -8.40 10.34
N ARG A 28 28.68 -7.83 10.58
CA ARG A 28 28.90 -6.54 11.26
C ARG A 28 30.24 -5.95 10.80
N PRO A 29 30.49 -4.64 10.98
CA PRO A 29 31.76 -4.02 10.61
C PRO A 29 32.99 -4.67 11.25
N ASP A 30 32.87 -5.19 12.49
CA ASP A 30 33.97 -5.82 13.23
C ASP A 30 34.38 -7.20 12.69
N ASN A 31 33.52 -7.89 11.92
CA ASN A 31 33.78 -9.26 11.45
C ASN A 31 33.81 -9.43 9.92
N MET A 32 33.74 -8.34 9.13
CA MET A 32 33.71 -8.39 7.65
C MET A 32 34.80 -9.26 7.01
N SER A 33 36.02 -9.25 7.57
CA SER A 33 37.16 -10.04 7.07
C SER A 33 36.91 -11.55 7.12
N GLU A 34 36.21 -12.04 8.16
CA GLU A 34 35.83 -13.45 8.34
C GLU A 34 34.75 -13.87 7.33
N TYR A 35 33.92 -12.92 6.90
CA TYR A 35 32.74 -13.15 6.06
C TYR A 35 32.95 -12.85 4.56
N SER A 36 34.14 -12.43 4.13
CA SER A 36 34.50 -12.09 2.73
C SER A 36 33.87 -12.98 1.64
N LYS A 37 33.88 -14.31 1.81
CA LYS A 37 33.26 -15.25 0.85
C LYS A 37 31.72 -15.20 0.82
N GLN A 38 31.09 -14.94 1.96
CA GLN A 38 29.64 -14.79 2.05
C GLN A 38 29.21 -13.40 1.56
N MET A 39 29.97 -12.36 1.87
CA MET A 39 29.81 -11.02 1.31
C MET A 39 29.77 -11.04 -0.22
N GLN A 40 30.75 -11.70 -0.86
CA GLN A 40 30.76 -11.87 -2.32
C GLN A 40 29.56 -12.68 -2.83
N ARG A 41 29.20 -13.79 -2.16
CA ARG A 41 28.08 -14.66 -2.57
C ARG A 41 26.71 -13.98 -2.46
N PHE A 42 26.55 -13.09 -1.48
CA PHE A 42 25.29 -12.45 -1.13
C PHE A 42 25.24 -10.98 -1.57
N ASN A 43 26.19 -10.56 -2.41
CA ASN A 43 26.32 -9.21 -2.98
C ASN A 43 26.27 -8.07 -1.94
N VAL A 44 26.96 -8.26 -0.80
CA VAL A 44 27.10 -7.26 0.27
C VAL A 44 28.54 -6.77 0.29
N GLY A 45 28.76 -5.48 0.05
CA GLY A 45 30.08 -4.91 -0.21
C GLY A 45 30.02 -3.44 -0.66
N GLU A 46 30.03 -3.21 -1.96
CA GLU A 46 30.14 -1.87 -2.58
C GLU A 46 28.80 -1.11 -2.51
N ASP A 47 27.84 -1.44 -3.37
CA ASP A 47 26.52 -0.78 -3.38
C ASP A 47 25.64 -1.17 -2.18
N CYS A 48 25.92 -2.29 -1.54
CA CYS A 48 25.19 -2.78 -0.36
C CYS A 48 26.16 -2.91 0.83
N PRO A 49 26.60 -1.81 1.47
CA PRO A 49 27.65 -1.81 2.48
C PRO A 49 27.22 -2.45 3.82
N VAL A 50 28.18 -3.00 4.54
CA VAL A 50 27.99 -3.42 5.94
C VAL A 50 28.07 -2.18 6.85
N PHE A 51 27.05 -1.96 7.67
CA PHE A 51 27.01 -0.88 8.65
C PHE A 51 26.45 -1.33 10.01
N ASP A 52 26.76 -0.59 11.07
CA ASP A 52 26.25 -0.88 12.41
C ASP A 52 24.73 -0.76 12.46
N GLY A 53 24.07 -1.83 12.89
CA GLY A 53 22.60 -1.89 12.92
C GLY A 53 21.95 -2.31 11.60
N LEU A 54 22.70 -2.74 10.58
CA LEU A 54 22.17 -3.24 9.29
C LEU A 54 20.97 -4.18 9.46
N PHE A 55 21.10 -5.22 10.30
CA PHE A 55 19.99 -6.16 10.51
C PHE A 55 18.78 -5.47 11.17
N GLU A 56 18.98 -4.60 12.15
CA GLU A 56 17.90 -3.87 12.82
C GLU A 56 17.14 -2.93 11.86
N PHE A 57 17.86 -2.28 10.94
CA PHE A 57 17.25 -1.51 9.85
C PHE A 57 16.32 -2.40 9.01
N CYS A 58 16.80 -3.57 8.54
CA CYS A 58 15.98 -4.53 7.81
C CYS A 58 14.76 -5.00 8.63
N GLN A 59 14.93 -5.25 9.93
CA GLN A 59 13.84 -5.69 10.82
C GLN A 59 12.74 -4.64 10.98
N LEU A 60 13.10 -3.36 11.08
CA LEU A 60 12.14 -2.26 11.24
C LEU A 60 11.41 -1.93 9.94
N SER A 61 12.15 -1.88 8.82
CA SER A 61 11.62 -1.73 7.46
C SER A 61 10.60 -2.83 7.16
N THR A 62 11.01 -4.10 7.28
CA THR A 62 10.15 -5.28 7.05
C THR A 62 8.96 -5.33 8.00
N GLY A 63 9.19 -5.05 9.29
CA GLY A 63 8.15 -5.09 10.32
C GLY A 63 7.02 -4.10 10.05
N GLY A 64 7.33 -2.91 9.51
CA GLY A 64 6.33 -1.93 9.09
C GLY A 64 5.42 -2.46 7.98
N SER A 65 6.00 -3.00 6.90
CA SER A 65 5.24 -3.46 5.72
C SER A 65 4.41 -4.71 6.03
N VAL A 66 4.98 -5.69 6.76
CA VAL A 66 4.24 -6.89 7.20
C VAL A 66 3.13 -6.52 8.19
N ALA A 67 3.37 -5.62 9.15
CA ALA A 67 2.31 -5.18 10.07
C ALA A 67 1.20 -4.38 9.35
N GLY A 68 1.54 -3.63 8.30
CA GLY A 68 0.58 -2.98 7.40
C GLY A 68 -0.31 -3.99 6.69
N ALA A 69 0.28 -4.99 6.04
CA ALA A 69 -0.44 -6.07 5.38
C ALA A 69 -1.36 -6.86 6.35
N VAL A 70 -0.90 -7.14 7.58
CA VAL A 70 -1.73 -7.79 8.62
C VAL A 70 -2.95 -6.94 9.00
N LYS A 71 -2.83 -5.60 9.06
CA LYS A 71 -3.97 -4.71 9.36
C LYS A 71 -4.98 -4.66 8.22
N LEU A 72 -4.51 -4.59 6.97
CA LEU A 72 -5.34 -4.63 5.76
C LEU A 72 -6.12 -5.95 5.69
N ASN A 73 -5.44 -7.09 5.82
CA ASN A 73 -6.05 -8.42 5.88
C ASN A 73 -7.12 -8.57 6.98
N LYS A 74 -6.91 -7.92 8.13
CA LYS A 74 -7.86 -7.92 9.26
C LYS A 74 -8.96 -6.89 9.12
N GLN A 75 -9.03 -6.15 8.01
CA GLN A 75 -10.00 -5.08 7.75
C GLN A 75 -10.01 -4.02 8.87
N GLN A 76 -8.83 -3.75 9.46
CA GLN A 76 -8.65 -2.77 10.54
C GLN A 76 -8.27 -1.38 10.03
N THR A 77 -8.01 -1.25 8.72
CA THR A 77 -7.67 0.00 8.04
C THR A 77 -7.81 -0.21 6.52
N ASP A 78 -8.12 0.86 5.80
CA ASP A 78 -8.16 0.86 4.32
C ASP A 78 -6.79 1.16 3.70
N ILE A 79 -5.93 1.90 4.41
CA ILE A 79 -4.61 2.34 3.93
C ILE A 79 -3.58 2.19 5.06
N ALA A 80 -2.50 1.46 4.77
CA ALA A 80 -1.32 1.37 5.63
C ALA A 80 -0.11 1.98 4.92
N ILE A 81 0.65 2.83 5.62
CA ILE A 81 1.81 3.56 5.07
C ILE A 81 3.06 3.17 5.86
N ASN A 82 4.14 2.83 5.16
CA ASN A 82 5.46 2.56 5.73
C ASN A 82 6.57 3.16 4.85
N TRP A 83 6.94 4.42 5.09
CA TRP A 83 8.02 5.09 4.34
C TRP A 83 9.43 4.54 4.60
N ALA A 84 9.60 3.60 5.55
CA ALA A 84 10.85 2.88 5.75
C ALA A 84 10.92 1.56 4.96
N GLY A 85 9.83 1.15 4.31
CA GLY A 85 9.76 0.01 3.39
C GLY A 85 9.96 0.44 1.94
N GLY A 86 9.63 -0.45 1.01
CA GLY A 86 9.74 -0.17 -0.43
C GLY A 86 11.06 -0.63 -1.05
N LEU A 87 11.81 -1.54 -0.40
CA LEU A 87 13.15 -1.98 -0.80
C LEU A 87 13.06 -3.04 -1.92
N HIS A 88 12.62 -2.61 -3.10
CA HIS A 88 12.16 -3.48 -4.20
C HIS A 88 13.25 -4.32 -4.89
N HIS A 89 14.54 -3.95 -4.80
CA HIS A 89 15.64 -4.64 -5.49
C HIS A 89 16.14 -5.90 -4.78
N ALA A 90 15.83 -6.06 -3.48
CA ALA A 90 16.34 -7.18 -2.70
C ALA A 90 15.87 -8.52 -3.29
N LYS A 91 16.81 -9.44 -3.52
CA LYS A 91 16.56 -10.74 -4.15
C LYS A 91 16.38 -11.82 -3.10
N LYS A 92 15.99 -13.02 -3.53
CA LYS A 92 15.76 -14.15 -2.62
C LYS A 92 16.98 -14.51 -1.76
N SER A 93 18.18 -14.39 -2.31
CA SER A 93 19.42 -14.83 -1.66
C SER A 93 20.59 -13.86 -1.81
N GLU A 94 20.36 -12.60 -2.19
CA GLU A 94 21.40 -11.57 -2.32
C GLU A 94 20.82 -10.16 -2.15
N ALA A 95 21.67 -9.22 -1.73
CA ALA A 95 21.36 -7.80 -1.72
C ALA A 95 21.54 -7.19 -3.12
N SER A 96 20.84 -6.11 -3.41
CA SER A 96 20.98 -5.38 -4.69
C SER A 96 20.43 -3.96 -4.53
N GLY A 97 21.03 -2.96 -5.18
CA GLY A 97 20.49 -1.58 -5.22
C GLY A 97 20.10 -1.03 -3.84
N PHE A 98 21.03 -1.03 -2.88
CA PHE A 98 20.83 -0.63 -1.47
C PHE A 98 19.81 -1.48 -0.67
N CYS A 99 19.20 -2.51 -1.26
CA CYS A 99 18.14 -3.32 -0.68
C CYS A 99 18.66 -4.70 -0.21
N TYR A 100 18.39 -5.06 1.05
CA TYR A 100 18.85 -6.33 1.66
C TYR A 100 17.70 -7.32 1.94
N VAL A 101 16.54 -6.83 2.38
CA VAL A 101 15.35 -7.66 2.63
C VAL A 101 14.19 -7.03 1.88
N ASN A 102 13.48 -7.85 1.09
CA ASN A 102 12.38 -7.39 0.26
C ASN A 102 11.09 -7.36 1.09
N ASP A 103 10.89 -6.25 1.80
CA ASP A 103 9.73 -6.04 2.67
C ASP A 103 8.41 -6.09 1.88
N ILE A 104 8.44 -5.68 0.61
CA ILE A 104 7.32 -5.67 -0.31
C ILE A 104 6.85 -7.10 -0.62
N VAL A 105 7.76 -7.98 -1.03
CA VAL A 105 7.43 -9.39 -1.30
C VAL A 105 6.86 -10.07 -0.06
N LEU A 106 7.41 -9.80 1.12
CA LEU A 106 6.92 -10.32 2.40
C LEU A 106 5.52 -9.78 2.76
N ALA A 107 5.24 -8.50 2.49
CA ALA A 107 3.92 -7.92 2.66
C ALA A 107 2.89 -8.50 1.67
N ILE A 108 3.26 -8.67 0.39
CA ILE A 108 2.40 -9.31 -0.63
C ILE A 108 2.10 -10.77 -0.26
N LEU A 109 3.09 -11.53 0.20
CA LEU A 109 2.88 -12.91 0.70
C LEU A 109 1.92 -12.97 1.90
N GLU A 110 1.90 -11.94 2.74
CA GLU A 110 0.92 -11.82 3.82
C GLU A 110 -0.48 -11.48 3.27
N LEU A 111 -0.61 -10.52 2.34
CA LEU A 111 -1.88 -10.19 1.67
C LEU A 111 -2.49 -11.38 0.92
N LEU A 112 -1.66 -12.20 0.25
CA LEU A 112 -2.07 -13.40 -0.50
C LEU A 112 -2.73 -14.49 0.36
N LYS A 113 -2.78 -14.35 1.68
CA LYS A 113 -3.57 -15.22 2.58
C LYS A 113 -5.08 -14.96 2.49
N TYR A 114 -5.49 -13.73 2.17
CA TYR A 114 -6.89 -13.31 2.13
C TYR A 114 -7.30 -12.81 0.73
N HIS A 115 -6.36 -12.24 -0.02
CA HIS A 115 -6.61 -11.64 -1.33
C HIS A 115 -6.25 -12.61 -2.46
N GLN A 116 -7.23 -13.01 -3.27
CA GLN A 116 -7.00 -13.94 -4.40
C GLN A 116 -6.02 -13.35 -5.42
N ARG A 117 -6.14 -12.05 -5.69
CA ARG A 117 -5.27 -11.26 -6.57
C ARG A 117 -4.82 -9.99 -5.85
N VAL A 118 -3.51 -9.78 -5.81
CA VAL A 118 -2.86 -8.55 -5.31
C VAL A 118 -2.22 -7.83 -6.50
N LEU A 119 -2.35 -6.52 -6.58
CA LEU A 119 -1.68 -5.68 -7.58
C LEU A 119 -0.50 -4.98 -6.92
N TYR A 120 0.68 -5.06 -7.54
CA TYR A 120 1.85 -4.27 -7.20
C TYR A 120 2.05 -3.18 -8.27
N ILE A 121 2.20 -1.94 -7.83
CA ILE A 121 2.46 -0.77 -8.65
C ILE A 121 3.78 -0.14 -8.17
N ASP A 122 4.65 0.19 -9.11
CA ASP A 122 5.98 0.75 -8.84
C ASP A 122 6.19 2.02 -9.67
N ILE A 123 6.48 3.13 -8.97
CA ILE A 123 6.75 4.46 -9.57
C ILE A 123 8.14 5.00 -9.23
N ASP A 124 9.01 4.14 -8.70
CA ASP A 124 10.44 4.37 -8.62
C ASP A 124 11.03 4.60 -10.02
N ILE A 125 12.15 5.34 -10.12
CA ILE A 125 12.81 5.48 -11.43
C ILE A 125 13.49 4.17 -11.88
N HIS A 126 13.82 3.27 -10.95
CA HIS A 126 14.39 1.96 -11.22
C HIS A 126 13.31 0.90 -11.42
N HIS A 127 13.60 -0.13 -12.24
CA HIS A 127 12.69 -1.25 -12.38
C HIS A 127 12.60 -2.05 -11.07
N GLY A 128 11.37 -2.33 -10.60
CA GLY A 128 11.04 -3.12 -9.39
C GLY A 128 11.36 -4.61 -9.47
N ASP A 129 12.58 -4.92 -9.87
CA ASP A 129 13.03 -6.22 -10.39
C ASP A 129 13.05 -7.35 -9.35
N GLY A 130 13.28 -7.06 -8.07
CA GLY A 130 13.20 -8.07 -7.01
C GLY A 130 11.75 -8.51 -6.71
N VAL A 131 10.78 -7.60 -6.85
CA VAL A 131 9.35 -7.91 -6.69
C VAL A 131 8.82 -8.63 -7.92
N GLU A 132 9.19 -8.18 -9.13
CA GLU A 132 8.86 -8.86 -10.38
C GLU A 132 9.41 -10.29 -10.41
N GLU A 133 10.69 -10.49 -10.11
CA GLU A 133 11.32 -11.82 -10.08
C GLU A 133 10.63 -12.77 -9.09
N ALA A 134 10.27 -12.29 -7.90
CA ALA A 134 9.60 -13.09 -6.87
C ALA A 134 8.23 -13.64 -7.32
N PHE A 135 7.55 -12.94 -8.22
CA PHE A 135 6.20 -13.29 -8.68
C PHE A 135 6.09 -13.62 -10.18
N TYR A 136 7.21 -13.65 -10.92
CA TYR A 136 7.28 -13.79 -12.38
C TYR A 136 6.55 -15.00 -12.98
N THR A 137 6.22 -16.00 -12.16
CA THR A 137 5.56 -17.25 -12.57
C THR A 137 4.17 -17.49 -11.98
N THR A 138 3.56 -16.49 -11.31
CA THR A 138 2.20 -16.58 -10.73
C THR A 138 1.21 -15.62 -11.37
N ASP A 139 -0.06 -16.02 -11.43
CA ASP A 139 -1.23 -15.24 -11.85
C ASP A 139 -1.94 -14.52 -10.68
N ARG A 140 -1.47 -14.73 -9.44
CA ARG A 140 -2.04 -14.14 -8.21
C ARG A 140 -1.45 -12.79 -7.81
N VAL A 141 -0.34 -12.40 -8.44
CA VAL A 141 0.26 -11.07 -8.29
C VAL A 141 0.51 -10.52 -9.68
N MET A 142 0.13 -9.27 -9.90
CA MET A 142 0.51 -8.53 -11.10
C MET A 142 1.51 -7.45 -10.69
N THR A 143 2.65 -7.37 -11.38
CA THR A 143 3.62 -6.28 -11.23
C THR A 143 3.45 -5.28 -12.36
N VAL A 144 3.39 -3.99 -12.01
CA VAL A 144 3.32 -2.88 -12.97
C VAL A 144 4.37 -1.84 -12.58
N SER A 145 5.36 -1.61 -13.44
CA SER A 145 6.48 -0.69 -13.15
C SER A 145 6.68 0.32 -14.28
N PHE A 146 6.92 1.58 -13.91
CA PHE A 146 7.14 2.71 -14.81
C PHE A 146 8.50 3.36 -14.54
N HIS A 147 9.53 2.88 -15.22
CA HIS A 147 10.93 3.11 -14.86
C HIS A 147 11.78 3.55 -16.07
N LYS A 148 12.95 4.14 -15.81
CA LYS A 148 13.94 4.41 -16.86
C LYS A 148 14.53 3.10 -17.38
N TYR A 149 14.67 2.98 -18.69
CA TYR A 149 15.26 1.81 -19.34
C TYR A 149 16.28 2.19 -20.43
N GLY A 150 17.33 1.38 -20.54
CA GLY A 150 18.47 1.61 -21.42
C GLY A 150 19.64 2.29 -20.69
N GLU A 151 20.78 1.57 -20.62
CA GLU A 151 22.00 1.97 -19.89
C GLU A 151 21.73 2.51 -18.47
N TYR A 152 20.88 1.80 -17.73
CA TYR A 152 20.46 2.18 -16.37
C TYR A 152 20.27 0.94 -15.49
N PHE A 153 20.43 1.11 -14.18
CA PHE A 153 20.19 0.07 -13.19
C PHE A 153 18.67 -0.23 -13.06
N PRO A 154 18.24 -1.48 -12.82
CA PRO A 154 18.99 -2.73 -12.74
C PRO A 154 19.26 -3.42 -14.11
N GLY A 155 18.85 -2.81 -15.23
CA GLY A 155 19.05 -3.36 -16.58
C GLY A 155 18.02 -4.39 -17.04
N THR A 156 16.94 -4.58 -16.28
CA THR A 156 15.75 -5.38 -16.61
C THR A 156 14.52 -4.47 -16.80
N GLY A 157 13.36 -5.03 -17.17
CA GLY A 157 12.12 -4.25 -17.36
C GLY A 157 11.87 -3.87 -18.83
N ASP A 158 12.33 -4.69 -19.77
CA ASP A 158 12.02 -4.48 -21.19
C ASP A 158 10.51 -4.58 -21.45
N LEU A 159 10.02 -3.91 -22.49
CA LEU A 159 8.64 -4.07 -22.99
C LEU A 159 8.29 -5.53 -23.38
N ARG A 160 9.29 -6.41 -23.49
CA ARG A 160 9.17 -7.85 -23.74
C ARG A 160 9.16 -8.70 -22.46
N ASP A 161 9.51 -8.13 -21.31
CA ASP A 161 9.50 -8.82 -20.01
C ASP A 161 8.06 -8.83 -19.50
N ILE A 162 7.36 -9.92 -19.82
CA ILE A 162 5.92 -10.10 -19.62
C ILE A 162 5.57 -11.28 -18.71
N GLY A 163 6.52 -11.78 -17.92
CA GLY A 163 6.33 -12.94 -17.05
C GLY A 163 6.39 -14.29 -17.80
N ALA A 164 6.39 -15.37 -17.05
CA ALA A 164 6.57 -16.74 -17.56
C ALA A 164 5.57 -17.75 -16.97
N GLY A 165 5.32 -18.84 -17.68
CA GLY A 165 4.38 -19.88 -17.22
C GLY A 165 2.97 -19.30 -16.96
N LYS A 166 2.46 -19.43 -15.72
CA LYS A 166 1.19 -18.82 -15.31
C LYS A 166 1.26 -17.29 -15.15
N GLY A 167 2.43 -16.75 -14.82
CA GLY A 167 2.65 -15.30 -14.69
C GLY A 167 2.81 -14.57 -16.03
N LYS A 168 2.68 -15.28 -17.17
CA LYS A 168 2.72 -14.63 -18.48
C LYS A 168 1.52 -13.69 -18.66
N TYR A 169 1.79 -12.44 -19.05
CA TYR A 169 0.90 -11.28 -19.07
C TYR A 169 0.55 -10.68 -17.68
N TYR A 170 1.20 -11.14 -16.60
CA TYR A 170 1.05 -10.58 -15.25
C TYR A 170 2.26 -9.74 -14.80
N ALA A 171 3.30 -9.61 -15.63
CA ALA A 171 4.30 -8.55 -15.52
C ALA A 171 4.05 -7.50 -16.61
N VAL A 172 4.05 -6.22 -16.23
CA VAL A 172 3.69 -5.08 -17.09
C VAL A 172 4.74 -3.98 -16.92
N ASN A 173 5.69 -3.94 -17.86
CA ASN A 173 6.79 -2.99 -17.81
C ASN A 173 6.62 -1.85 -18.81
N TYR A 174 6.69 -0.61 -18.31
CA TYR A 174 6.65 0.61 -19.09
C TYR A 174 8.06 1.24 -19.10
N PRO A 175 8.94 0.84 -20.04
CA PRO A 175 10.27 1.42 -20.16
C PRO A 175 10.21 2.85 -20.67
N LEU A 176 10.87 3.77 -19.96
CA LEU A 176 10.91 5.21 -20.23
C LEU A 176 12.34 5.72 -20.49
N ARG A 177 12.43 6.94 -21.00
CA ARG A 177 13.66 7.71 -21.21
C ARG A 177 13.71 8.94 -20.30
N ASP A 178 14.87 9.58 -20.26
CA ASP A 178 15.12 10.75 -19.43
C ASP A 178 14.13 11.90 -19.67
N GLY A 179 13.89 12.68 -18.63
CA GLY A 179 13.17 13.95 -18.67
C GLY A 179 11.66 13.84 -18.81
N ILE A 180 11.03 12.69 -18.53
CA ILE A 180 9.56 12.62 -18.52
C ILE A 180 8.97 13.65 -17.55
N ASP A 181 7.96 14.37 -18.03
CA ASP A 181 7.23 15.41 -17.30
C ASP A 181 5.90 14.89 -16.74
N ASP A 182 5.30 15.68 -15.84
CA ASP A 182 4.04 15.35 -15.16
C ASP A 182 2.91 15.05 -16.15
N GLU A 183 2.78 15.86 -17.22
CA GLU A 183 1.75 15.69 -18.25
C GLU A 183 1.91 14.39 -19.04
N SER A 184 3.12 14.06 -19.47
CA SER A 184 3.40 12.81 -20.20
C SER A 184 3.19 11.59 -19.31
N TYR A 185 3.63 11.66 -18.05
CA TYR A 185 3.50 10.57 -17.08
C TYR A 185 2.03 10.32 -16.73
N GLU A 186 1.25 11.37 -16.44
CA GLU A 186 -0.18 11.25 -16.16
C GLU A 186 -0.97 10.67 -17.35
N ALA A 187 -0.62 11.09 -18.58
CA ALA A 187 -1.25 10.63 -19.82
C ALA A 187 -1.01 9.15 -20.15
N ILE A 188 0.03 8.53 -19.59
CA ILE A 188 0.30 7.08 -19.74
C ILE A 188 -0.16 6.28 -18.52
N PHE A 189 0.03 6.81 -17.31
CA PHE A 189 -0.26 6.12 -16.06
C PHE A 189 -1.76 5.87 -15.90
N LYS A 190 -2.59 6.91 -16.05
CA LYS A 190 -4.05 6.77 -15.86
C LYS A 190 -4.68 5.73 -16.81
N PRO A 191 -4.43 5.74 -18.15
CA PRO A 191 -5.01 4.73 -19.04
C PRO A 191 -4.48 3.31 -18.79
N ILE A 192 -3.18 3.14 -18.50
CA ILE A 192 -2.61 1.83 -18.19
C ILE A 192 -3.22 1.28 -16.90
N MET A 193 -3.24 2.07 -15.82
CA MET A 193 -3.77 1.61 -14.54
C MET A 193 -5.29 1.37 -14.59
N ALA A 194 -6.05 2.17 -15.32
CA ALA A 194 -7.46 1.89 -15.57
C ALA A 194 -7.65 0.52 -16.25
N LYS A 195 -6.84 0.20 -17.28
CA LYS A 195 -6.93 -1.08 -17.99
C LYS A 195 -6.44 -2.27 -17.14
N VAL A 196 -5.41 -2.06 -16.31
CA VAL A 196 -4.97 -3.04 -15.31
C VAL A 196 -6.11 -3.36 -14.33
N MET A 197 -6.75 -2.35 -13.73
CA MET A 197 -7.85 -2.56 -12.79
C MET A 197 -9.04 -3.29 -13.45
N GLU A 198 -9.40 -2.92 -14.69
CA GLU A 198 -10.48 -3.55 -15.46
C GLU A 198 -10.23 -5.05 -15.73
N MET A 199 -9.02 -5.39 -16.19
CA MET A 199 -8.69 -6.75 -16.64
C MET A 199 -8.26 -7.67 -15.49
N TYR A 200 -7.47 -7.15 -14.55
CA TYR A 200 -6.88 -7.94 -13.46
C TYR A 200 -7.76 -7.98 -12.21
N GLN A 201 -8.60 -6.97 -11.96
CA GLN A 201 -9.54 -6.90 -10.84
C GLN A 201 -8.91 -7.32 -9.51
N PRO A 202 -7.86 -6.61 -9.03
CA PRO A 202 -7.21 -6.92 -7.77
C PRO A 202 -8.16 -6.66 -6.58
N SER A 203 -7.86 -7.31 -5.45
CA SER A 203 -8.59 -7.13 -4.18
C SER A 203 -7.76 -6.44 -3.09
N ALA A 204 -6.47 -6.21 -3.35
CA ALA A 204 -5.57 -5.38 -2.58
C ALA A 204 -4.50 -4.79 -3.51
N VAL A 205 -4.00 -3.61 -3.17
CA VAL A 205 -2.96 -2.89 -3.92
C VAL A 205 -1.79 -2.60 -3.00
N VAL A 206 -0.57 -2.80 -3.50
CA VAL A 206 0.68 -2.31 -2.90
C VAL A 206 1.28 -1.33 -3.88
N LEU A 207 1.48 -0.09 -3.46
CA LEU A 207 2.11 0.96 -4.25
C LEU A 207 3.46 1.29 -3.60
N GLN A 208 4.55 1.00 -4.31
CA GLN A 208 5.88 1.55 -4.00
C GLN A 208 5.89 3.00 -4.52
N CYS A 209 6.42 3.93 -3.71
CA CYS A 209 6.46 5.36 -4.01
C CYS A 209 7.91 5.88 -3.99
N GLY A 210 8.78 5.33 -4.83
CA GLY A 210 10.15 5.76 -5.03
C GLY A 210 10.19 7.24 -5.41
N ALA A 211 11.00 8.02 -4.69
CA ALA A 211 11.06 9.47 -4.81
C ALA A 211 12.24 9.95 -5.70
N ASP A 212 13.02 9.04 -6.25
CA ASP A 212 14.09 9.30 -7.21
C ASP A 212 13.57 9.52 -8.65
N SER A 213 12.28 9.26 -8.89
CA SER A 213 11.56 9.67 -10.09
C SER A 213 11.24 11.18 -10.15
N LEU A 214 11.61 11.95 -9.11
CA LEU A 214 11.40 13.39 -9.04
C LEU A 214 12.45 14.21 -9.81
N SER A 215 12.03 15.41 -10.24
CA SER A 215 12.93 16.45 -10.74
C SER A 215 14.04 16.74 -9.73
N GLY A 216 15.29 16.76 -10.19
CA GLY A 216 16.44 17.17 -9.38
C GLY A 216 16.94 16.14 -8.36
N ASP A 217 16.51 14.87 -8.45
CA ASP A 217 17.17 13.79 -7.70
C ASP A 217 18.66 13.65 -8.07
N ARG A 218 19.45 13.02 -7.19
CA ARG A 218 20.91 12.85 -7.35
C ARG A 218 21.31 11.69 -8.27
N LEU A 219 20.44 10.69 -8.44
CA LEU A 219 20.65 9.48 -9.26
C LEU A 219 19.63 9.39 -10.39
N GLY A 220 18.41 9.88 -10.14
CA GLY A 220 17.32 9.97 -11.09
C GLY A 220 17.53 11.02 -12.18
N CYS A 221 16.84 10.84 -13.30
CA CYS A 221 16.82 11.78 -14.42
C CYS A 221 15.42 11.92 -15.05
N PHE A 222 14.38 11.82 -14.23
CA PHE A 222 13.02 12.24 -14.56
C PHE A 222 12.78 13.70 -14.13
N ASN A 223 11.60 14.25 -14.44
CA ASN A 223 11.29 15.67 -14.24
C ASN A 223 9.95 15.89 -13.51
N LEU A 224 9.53 14.95 -12.65
CA LEU A 224 8.24 14.96 -11.95
C LEU A 224 8.22 15.89 -10.72
N THR A 225 7.04 16.36 -10.29
CA THR A 225 6.89 17.36 -9.21
C THR A 225 6.02 16.92 -8.00
N ILE A 226 6.13 17.65 -6.88
CA ILE A 226 5.28 17.52 -5.67
C ILE A 226 4.61 18.87 -5.35
N LYS A 227 3.48 18.90 -4.64
CA LYS A 227 2.75 20.12 -4.26
C LYS A 227 2.75 20.41 -2.75
N GLU A 228 3.18 21.63 -2.41
CA GLU A 228 3.04 22.39 -1.14
C GLU A 228 3.63 21.85 0.19
N LEU A 229 4.32 22.73 0.94
CA LEU A 229 4.98 22.42 2.22
C LEU A 229 4.28 23.12 3.40
N PRO A 230 4.00 22.42 4.51
CA PRO A 230 3.83 23.04 5.83
C PRO A 230 5.19 23.24 6.54
N TYR A 231 5.24 24.19 7.47
CA TYR A 231 6.42 24.40 8.34
C TYR A 231 6.69 23.15 9.22
N ASN A 232 7.98 22.86 9.45
CA ASN A 232 8.44 21.68 10.20
C ASN A 232 9.85 21.87 10.77
N ASP A 233 10.31 20.96 11.63
CA ASP A 233 11.60 21.06 12.35
C ASP A 233 12.85 20.98 11.44
N TYR A 234 12.67 20.72 10.14
CA TYR A 234 13.73 20.66 9.13
C TYR A 234 13.50 21.69 8.00
N PHE A 235 12.71 22.75 8.25
CA PHE A 235 12.29 23.71 7.22
C PHE A 235 13.47 24.39 6.50
N GLU A 236 14.61 24.58 7.18
CA GLU A 236 15.83 25.15 6.59
C GLU A 236 16.44 24.29 5.48
N TYR A 237 16.15 22.98 5.42
CA TYR A 237 16.61 22.09 4.34
C TYR A 237 15.95 22.42 2.99
N PHE A 238 14.83 23.15 3.01
CA PHE A 238 14.09 23.57 1.81
C PHE A 238 14.44 24.99 1.37
N GLY A 239 15.50 25.59 1.90
CA GLY A 239 16.04 26.86 1.40
C GLY A 239 16.68 26.69 0.00
N PRO A 240 16.66 27.73 -0.87
CA PRO A 240 16.33 29.12 -0.55
C PRO A 240 14.86 29.52 -0.78
N ASP A 241 14.05 28.67 -1.42
CA ASP A 241 12.70 29.01 -1.87
C ASP A 241 11.57 28.54 -0.92
N PHE A 242 11.87 27.61 -0.01
CA PHE A 242 11.01 27.16 1.10
C PHE A 242 9.64 26.61 0.66
N LYS A 243 9.63 25.84 -0.44
CA LYS A 243 8.44 25.16 -0.99
C LYS A 243 8.69 23.67 -1.11
N LEU A 244 7.64 22.84 -0.99
CA LEU A 244 7.71 21.43 -1.40
C LEU A 244 7.80 21.28 -2.92
N HIS A 245 7.35 22.32 -3.64
CA HIS A 245 7.23 22.31 -5.08
C HIS A 245 8.59 22.52 -5.75
N ILE A 246 9.30 21.41 -5.93
CA ILE A 246 10.38 21.32 -6.90
C ILE A 246 9.79 21.69 -8.26
N SER A 247 10.30 22.77 -8.86
CA SER A 247 9.89 23.13 -10.22
C SER A 247 10.52 22.15 -11.22
N PRO A 248 9.84 21.83 -12.34
CA PRO A 248 10.45 21.01 -13.37
C PRO A 248 11.67 21.76 -13.93
N SER A 249 12.76 21.03 -14.14
CA SER A 249 13.96 21.54 -14.77
C SER A 249 13.73 21.82 -16.27
N ASN A 250 14.65 22.54 -16.91
CA ASN A 250 14.67 22.71 -18.37
C ASN A 250 15.25 21.50 -19.12
N MET A 251 15.28 20.32 -18.51
CA MET A 251 15.67 19.07 -19.17
C MET A 251 14.73 18.76 -20.33
N THR A 252 15.29 18.28 -21.44
CA THR A 252 14.51 17.84 -22.60
C THR A 252 13.85 16.49 -22.32
N ASN A 253 12.52 16.43 -22.35
CA ASN A 253 11.78 15.18 -22.33
C ASN A 253 12.08 14.35 -23.60
N GLN A 254 12.73 13.19 -23.43
CA GLN A 254 13.09 12.29 -24.54
C GLN A 254 11.98 11.30 -24.93
N ASN A 255 10.83 11.36 -24.25
CA ASN A 255 9.67 10.49 -24.43
C ASN A 255 8.68 11.13 -25.40
N THR A 256 8.92 11.02 -26.70
CA THR A 256 7.98 11.56 -27.70
C THR A 256 6.61 10.86 -27.60
N ASN A 257 5.53 11.58 -27.93
CA ASN A 257 4.17 11.01 -27.94
C ASN A 257 4.09 9.72 -28.78
N ASP A 258 4.73 9.69 -29.95
CA ASP A 258 4.84 8.50 -30.80
C ASP A 258 5.52 7.30 -30.13
N TYR A 259 6.48 7.53 -29.23
CA TYR A 259 7.17 6.50 -28.48
C TYR A 259 6.28 5.97 -27.35
N LEU A 260 5.66 6.86 -26.57
CA LEU A 260 4.73 6.53 -25.50
C LEU A 260 3.49 5.79 -26.04
N GLU A 261 2.86 6.27 -27.11
CA GLU A 261 1.69 5.61 -27.70
C GLU A 261 2.00 4.20 -28.20
N LYS A 262 3.18 3.96 -28.79
CA LYS A 262 3.60 2.62 -29.23
C LYS A 262 3.79 1.65 -28.06
N ILE A 263 4.36 2.10 -26.95
CA ILE A 263 4.48 1.30 -25.72
C ILE A 263 3.08 1.01 -25.17
N LYS A 264 2.27 2.05 -24.97
CA LYS A 264 0.91 1.95 -24.43
C LYS A 264 0.04 0.99 -25.24
N GLN A 265 0.06 1.08 -26.58
CA GLN A 265 -0.70 0.17 -27.45
C GLN A 265 -0.30 -1.29 -27.24
N ARG A 266 1.00 -1.58 -27.18
CA ARG A 266 1.51 -2.94 -26.96
C ARG A 266 1.21 -3.48 -25.56
N LEU A 267 1.24 -2.63 -24.55
CA LEU A 267 0.79 -3.00 -23.19
C LEU A 267 -0.72 -3.27 -23.15
N PHE A 268 -1.53 -2.49 -23.87
CA PHE A 268 -2.96 -2.76 -24.03
C PHE A 268 -3.22 -4.09 -24.77
N GLU A 269 -2.39 -4.46 -25.75
CA GLU A 269 -2.44 -5.79 -26.39
C GLU A 269 -2.11 -6.91 -25.40
N ASN A 270 -1.05 -6.77 -24.61
CA ASN A 270 -0.70 -7.72 -23.55
C ASN A 270 -1.83 -7.87 -22.51
N LEU A 271 -2.39 -6.76 -22.02
CA LEU A 271 -3.48 -6.77 -21.03
C LEU A 271 -4.78 -7.39 -21.57
N ARG A 272 -5.06 -7.31 -22.88
CA ARG A 272 -6.19 -8.00 -23.52
C ARG A 272 -6.05 -9.53 -23.53
N MET A 273 -4.85 -10.08 -23.31
CA MET A 273 -4.63 -11.53 -23.24
C MET A 273 -5.05 -12.14 -21.89
N LEU A 274 -5.32 -11.30 -20.88
CA LEU A 274 -5.80 -11.74 -19.58
C LEU A 274 -7.24 -12.30 -19.69
N PRO A 275 -7.57 -13.37 -18.94
CA PRO A 275 -8.92 -13.93 -18.92
C PRO A 275 -9.87 -12.95 -18.23
N HIS A 276 -10.56 -12.14 -19.02
CA HIS A 276 -11.67 -11.33 -18.54
C HIS A 276 -12.88 -12.21 -18.22
N ALA A 277 -13.70 -11.80 -17.25
CA ALA A 277 -15.06 -12.32 -17.17
C ALA A 277 -15.75 -12.06 -18.52
N PRO A 278 -16.44 -13.04 -19.13
CA PRO A 278 -17.29 -12.75 -20.28
C PRO A 278 -18.35 -11.75 -19.80
N GLY A 279 -18.42 -10.58 -20.44
CA GLY A 279 -19.45 -9.60 -20.13
C GLY A 279 -20.81 -10.30 -20.23
N VAL A 280 -21.60 -10.21 -19.16
CA VAL A 280 -22.93 -10.84 -19.12
C VAL A 280 -23.74 -10.25 -20.27
N GLN A 281 -23.91 -11.04 -21.32
CA GLN A 281 -24.68 -10.62 -22.47
C GLN A 281 -26.12 -10.48 -21.98
N MET A 282 -26.60 -9.24 -21.92
CA MET A 282 -27.99 -8.92 -21.56
C MET A 282 -28.90 -9.60 -22.59
N GLN A 283 -29.33 -10.82 -22.27
CA GLN A 283 -30.36 -11.49 -23.03
C GLN A 283 -31.65 -10.73 -22.77
N ALA A 284 -32.30 -10.29 -23.84
CA ALA A 284 -33.67 -9.79 -23.73
C ALA A 284 -34.51 -10.88 -23.09
N ILE A 285 -35.17 -10.54 -21.98
CA ILE A 285 -36.16 -11.40 -21.35
C ILE A 285 -37.22 -11.67 -22.43
N PRO A 286 -37.51 -12.94 -22.79
CA PRO A 286 -38.60 -13.24 -23.72
C PRO A 286 -39.90 -12.64 -23.16
N GLU A 287 -40.75 -12.07 -24.01
CA GLU A 287 -42.00 -11.43 -23.56
C GLU A 287 -42.85 -12.40 -22.70
N ASP A 288 -42.83 -13.69 -23.02
CA ASP A 288 -43.46 -14.80 -22.28
C ASP A 288 -42.97 -14.99 -20.82
N ALA A 289 -41.81 -14.45 -20.45
CA ALA A 289 -41.23 -14.61 -19.11
C ALA A 289 -41.70 -13.51 -18.12
N VAL A 290 -42.43 -12.51 -18.61
CA VAL A 290 -43.19 -11.58 -17.76
C VAL A 290 -44.64 -12.06 -17.74
N GLN A 291 -44.99 -12.86 -16.74
CA GLN A 291 -46.42 -13.09 -16.46
C GLN A 291 -47.03 -11.78 -16.00
N GLU A 292 -47.88 -11.17 -16.83
CA GLU A 292 -48.83 -10.17 -16.38
C GLU A 292 -49.79 -10.85 -15.39
N ASP A 293 -49.52 -10.71 -14.09
CA ASP A 293 -50.42 -11.12 -13.01
C ASP A 293 -51.72 -10.31 -13.15
N SER A 294 -52.66 -10.92 -13.86
CA SER A 294 -53.93 -10.34 -14.25
C SER A 294 -55.05 -11.12 -13.57
N GLY A 295 -55.73 -10.44 -12.64
CA GLY A 295 -56.90 -10.96 -11.97
C GLY A 295 -56.72 -11.12 -10.46
N ASP A 296 -57.37 -10.24 -9.71
CA ASP A 296 -57.74 -10.51 -8.33
C ASP A 296 -58.67 -11.74 -8.29
N GLU A 297 -58.16 -12.90 -7.87
CA GLU A 297 -58.99 -14.00 -7.40
C GLU A 297 -58.85 -14.12 -5.87
N GLU A 298 -59.96 -13.96 -5.15
CA GLU A 298 -60.00 -14.18 -3.70
C GLU A 298 -59.77 -15.68 -3.40
N ASP A 299 -58.59 -16.00 -2.85
CA ASP A 299 -58.20 -17.35 -2.42
C ASP A 299 -59.25 -17.96 -1.46
N ASP A 300 -59.90 -19.03 -1.90
CA ASP A 300 -60.85 -19.85 -1.12
C ASP A 300 -60.18 -20.43 0.15
N PRO A 301 -60.66 -20.08 1.37
CA PRO A 301 -59.94 -20.35 2.62
C PRO A 301 -59.82 -21.84 2.99
N ASP A 302 -60.60 -22.73 2.37
CA ASP A 302 -60.52 -24.19 2.62
C ASP A 302 -59.53 -24.93 1.71
N LYS A 303 -58.83 -24.23 0.80
CA LYS A 303 -57.84 -24.85 -0.11
C LYS A 303 -56.43 -24.84 0.49
N ARG A 304 -55.80 -26.02 0.55
CA ARG A 304 -54.40 -26.16 1.03
C ARG A 304 -53.41 -25.57 0.01
N ILE A 305 -52.85 -24.42 0.36
CA ILE A 305 -51.81 -23.70 -0.40
C ILE A 305 -50.51 -24.53 -0.46
N PRO A 306 -49.80 -24.60 -1.61
CA PRO A 306 -48.49 -25.24 -1.70
C PRO A 306 -47.39 -24.43 -1.00
N ILE A 307 -46.42 -25.12 -0.38
CA ILE A 307 -45.32 -24.53 0.43
C ILE A 307 -44.59 -23.39 -0.31
N ARG A 308 -44.31 -23.56 -1.62
CA ARG A 308 -43.62 -22.54 -2.43
C ARG A 308 -44.38 -21.19 -2.50
N ALA A 309 -45.69 -21.18 -2.29
CA ALA A 309 -46.50 -19.96 -2.26
C ALA A 309 -46.65 -19.39 -0.83
N SER A 310 -46.51 -20.20 0.24
CA SER A 310 -46.37 -19.66 1.60
C SER A 310 -45.00 -18.99 1.79
N ASP A 311 -43.93 -19.58 1.26
CA ASP A 311 -42.56 -19.05 1.41
C ASP A 311 -42.41 -17.67 0.72
N LYS A 312 -43.16 -17.44 -0.37
CA LYS A 312 -43.26 -16.13 -1.05
C LYS A 312 -43.95 -15.04 -0.22
N ARG A 313 -44.71 -15.40 0.84
CA ARG A 313 -45.46 -14.46 1.68
C ARG A 313 -44.73 -14.12 3.00
N ILE A 314 -43.52 -14.65 3.22
CA ILE A 314 -42.69 -14.36 4.40
C ILE A 314 -41.81 -13.15 4.09
N ALA A 315 -42.21 -11.97 4.58
CA ALA A 315 -41.31 -10.82 4.69
C ALA A 315 -40.28 -11.08 5.81
N CYS A 316 -39.03 -10.66 5.59
CA CYS A 316 -37.97 -10.77 6.60
C CYS A 316 -37.92 -9.47 7.41
N ASP A 317 -38.33 -9.51 8.68
CA ASP A 317 -38.49 -8.32 9.54
C ASP A 317 -37.16 -7.60 9.93
N GLU A 318 -36.01 -8.02 9.38
CA GLU A 318 -34.68 -7.41 9.66
C GLU A 318 -34.01 -6.71 8.44
N GLU A 319 -34.68 -6.62 7.27
CA GLU A 319 -34.15 -5.80 6.16
C GLU A 319 -34.40 -4.29 6.38
N PHE A 320 -33.43 -3.62 7.00
CA PHE A 320 -33.33 -2.16 6.96
C PHE A 320 -32.90 -1.69 5.55
N SER A 321 -33.88 -1.28 4.74
CA SER A 321 -33.64 -0.64 3.44
C SER A 321 -33.25 0.83 3.61
N ASP A 322 -31.95 1.13 3.55
CA ASP A 322 -31.45 2.50 3.40
C ASP A 322 -31.62 2.96 1.93
N SER A 323 -32.72 3.64 1.65
CA SER A 323 -32.91 4.41 0.41
C SER A 323 -33.73 5.67 0.69
N GLU A 324 -33.09 6.83 0.52
CA GLU A 324 -33.69 8.14 0.75
C GLU A 324 -34.53 8.64 -0.44
N ASP A 325 -35.40 9.62 -0.14
CA ASP A 325 -35.92 10.68 -1.02
C ASP A 325 -37.34 10.58 -1.65
N GLU A 326 -37.90 11.77 -1.84
CA GLU A 326 -39.18 12.21 -2.46
C GLU A 326 -40.51 11.95 -1.71
N GLY A 327 -41.10 13.04 -1.18
CA GLY A 327 -42.43 13.00 -0.55
C GLY A 327 -42.84 14.29 0.19
N GLN A 328 -43.09 15.39 -0.52
CA GLN A 328 -43.56 16.66 0.09
C GLN A 328 -44.89 16.49 0.85
N GLY A 329 -44.87 16.59 2.18
CA GLY A 329 -46.05 16.33 3.02
C GLY A 329 -46.03 17.01 4.38
N GLY A 330 -46.19 18.34 4.42
CA GLY A 330 -46.15 19.10 5.67
C GLY A 330 -47.26 18.75 6.65
N ARG A 331 -46.94 18.05 7.75
CA ARG A 331 -47.78 17.95 8.95
C ARG A 331 -47.03 18.35 10.21
N ARG A 332 -47.29 19.59 10.66
CA ARG A 332 -47.00 20.02 12.03
C ARG A 332 -47.75 19.12 13.01
N ASN A 333 -47.10 18.70 14.09
CA ASN A 333 -47.78 18.49 15.37
C ASN A 333 -46.82 18.76 16.52
N ALA A 334 -47.12 19.80 17.29
CA ALA A 334 -46.44 20.09 18.55
C ALA A 334 -47.27 19.52 19.70
N ALA A 335 -46.67 18.69 20.54
CA ALA A 335 -47.21 18.34 21.85
C ALA A 335 -46.07 18.30 22.88
N ASN A 336 -46.24 19.05 23.95
CA ASN A 336 -45.19 19.36 24.93
C ASN A 336 -45.64 18.79 26.29
N PHE A 337 -44.83 17.93 26.93
CA PHE A 337 -45.16 17.45 28.28
C PHE A 337 -43.95 17.37 29.24
N LYS A 338 -43.78 18.48 29.96
CA LYS A 338 -43.30 18.62 31.35
C LYS A 338 -42.31 17.61 31.94
N LYS A 339 -41.15 18.15 32.32
CA LYS A 339 -40.30 17.66 33.42
C LYS A 339 -41.08 17.51 34.74
N THR A 340 -40.79 16.44 35.48
CA THR A 340 -41.10 16.31 36.92
C THR A 340 -39.79 16.06 37.69
N LYS A 341 -39.71 16.50 38.96
CA LYS A 341 -38.44 16.70 39.69
C LYS A 341 -38.49 16.07 41.10
N ARG A 342 -37.45 15.27 41.43
CA ARG A 342 -36.94 14.90 42.78
C ARG A 342 -37.87 14.36 43.89
N VAL A 343 -37.49 13.20 44.43
CA VAL A 343 -37.09 12.91 45.84
C VAL A 343 -36.00 11.82 45.72
N LYS A 344 -34.77 11.83 46.26
CA LYS A 344 -34.06 12.38 47.44
C LYS A 344 -34.10 11.50 48.69
N THR A 345 -33.03 10.73 48.91
CA THR A 345 -32.60 10.23 50.22
C THR A 345 -31.11 10.54 50.38
N GLU A 346 -30.77 11.25 51.45
CA GLU A 346 -29.42 11.34 52.05
C GLU A 346 -29.26 10.09 52.99
N GLU A 347 -28.18 9.72 53.68
CA GLU A 347 -27.04 10.38 54.35
C GLU A 347 -25.89 9.32 54.50
N GLU A 348 -24.59 9.57 54.77
CA GLU A 348 -23.67 10.72 54.64
C GLU A 348 -22.20 10.24 54.89
N LYS A 349 -21.20 10.83 54.21
CA LYS A 349 -19.85 11.24 54.74
C LYS A 349 -18.81 10.19 55.22
N ASP A 350 -17.50 10.48 55.34
CA ASP A 350 -16.62 11.60 54.92
C ASP A 350 -15.14 11.13 54.93
N GLY A 351 -14.19 11.93 54.43
CA GLY A 351 -12.81 11.91 54.97
C GLY A 351 -11.64 12.11 54.00
N GLU A 352 -11.36 13.35 53.60
CA GLU A 352 -9.99 13.77 53.29
C GLU A 352 -9.20 14.00 54.59
N GLU A 353 -7.87 13.79 54.61
CA GLU A 353 -6.95 14.87 55.01
C GLU A 353 -5.48 14.60 54.64
N LYS A 354 -4.73 15.70 54.45
CA LYS A 354 -3.28 15.75 54.22
C LYS A 354 -2.51 15.77 55.54
N LYS A 355 -1.19 15.58 55.51
CA LYS A 355 -0.28 16.34 56.39
C LYS A 355 1.16 16.45 55.89
N ASP A 356 1.69 17.66 55.98
CA ASP A 356 3.07 18.06 55.67
C ASP A 356 4.02 17.89 56.88
N VAL A 357 5.32 17.70 56.62
CA VAL A 357 6.49 18.27 57.33
C VAL A 357 7.61 18.40 56.28
N LYS A 358 8.04 19.59 55.81
CA LYS A 358 9.12 20.46 56.36
C LYS A 358 10.43 19.71 56.72
N GLU A 359 11.65 20.21 56.57
CA GLU A 359 12.34 21.35 55.93
C GLU A 359 13.80 21.19 56.42
N GLU A 360 14.83 21.42 55.59
CA GLU A 360 16.06 22.10 56.05
C GLU A 360 16.95 22.50 54.85
N GLU A 361 17.27 23.79 54.75
CA GLU A 361 18.29 24.32 53.84
C GLU A 361 19.69 24.24 54.47
N LYS A 362 20.73 24.10 53.64
CA LYS A 362 22.01 24.82 53.84
C LYS A 362 22.95 24.75 52.63
N THR A 363 23.20 25.91 52.06
CA THR A 363 24.44 26.32 51.37
C THR A 363 24.80 27.70 51.91
N PRO A 364 26.08 28.04 52.11
CA PRO A 364 26.78 28.75 51.02
C PRO A 364 28.32 28.53 50.94
N GLU A 365 28.90 28.87 49.78
CA GLU A 365 30.28 29.42 49.58
C GLU A 365 31.50 28.52 49.98
N GLU A 366 32.74 28.65 49.47
CA GLU A 366 33.37 29.50 48.44
C GLU A 366 34.72 28.88 47.95
N LYS A 367 35.28 29.44 46.86
CA LYS A 367 36.74 29.55 46.51
C LYS A 367 37.61 28.36 46.04
N MET A 368 38.14 28.56 44.81
CA MET A 368 39.57 28.56 44.41
C MET A 368 40.61 27.79 45.26
N ASP A 369 41.43 26.95 44.61
CA ASP A 369 42.78 27.36 44.13
C ASP A 369 43.29 26.36 43.06
N THR A 370 44.60 26.36 42.74
CA THR A 370 45.13 26.12 41.40
C THR A 370 46.23 25.06 41.30
N ARG A 371 46.50 24.67 40.05
CA ARG A 371 47.79 24.19 39.48
C ARG A 371 48.36 22.82 39.90
N GLY A 372 48.68 22.07 38.85
CA GLY A 372 49.60 20.94 38.78
C GLY A 372 49.94 20.71 37.31
#